data_AF-A0A5E4QJJ1-F1
#
_entry.id   AF-A0A5E4QJJ1-F1
#
_cell.length_a   1.000
_cell.length_b   1.000
_cell.length_c   1.000
_cell.angle_alpha   90.00
_cell.angle_beta   90.00
_cell.angle_gamma   90.00
#
_symmetry.space_group_name_H-M   'P 1'
#
loop_
_entity.id
_entity.type
_entity.pdbx_description
1 polymer ?
#
loop_
_entity_poly.entity_id
_entity_poly.type
_entity_poly.pdbx_seq_one_letter_code
_entity_poly.pdbx_strand_id
1 'polypeptide(L)'
;MTITMKEQESVPGEMIFPEAKLRALEEKITNPRWVVPVLPEQELEALLNAATELAIKGEDVNNPLCQCFYNDALILSFTKILTDDAVSSWKHNIQQCVRSNCEKLVRLCAIKLDDPRFLNLLSMVLNPNNKFHTFNASRTSEGLVLNSVPSSGQGSTQDQEVFARSQDHRTPRGWLVHLINIFGQSGGFIKLRERFEAIMGFKKSELTASLSSEEKVSNEIIEKETEEQNNIADHSDMTSSTENMEHLKCFV
;
A
#
# COMPACT_ATOMS: atom_id res chain seq x y z
N MET A 1 16.39 -11.88 55.22
CA MET A 1 15.47 -12.15 54.11
C MET A 1 16.10 -11.59 52.86
N THR A 2 16.73 -12.44 52.07
CA THR A 2 17.39 -12.04 50.83
C THR A 2 16.53 -12.58 49.70
N ILE A 3 15.91 -11.68 48.94
CA ILE A 3 15.01 -12.00 47.84
C ILE A 3 15.87 -12.57 46.72
N THR A 4 15.70 -13.85 46.44
CA THR A 4 16.33 -14.54 45.31
C THR A 4 15.67 -14.02 44.02
N MET A 5 16.41 -13.25 43.23
CA MET A 5 16.02 -12.93 41.86
C MET A 5 16.07 -14.23 41.05
N LYS A 6 14.91 -14.64 40.53
CA LYS A 6 14.80 -15.76 39.59
C LYS A 6 15.33 -15.25 38.25
N GLU A 7 16.53 -15.68 37.86
CA GLU A 7 16.96 -15.62 36.46
C GLU A 7 15.96 -16.46 35.65
N GLN A 8 15.20 -15.81 34.77
CA GLN A 8 14.47 -16.48 33.71
C GLN A 8 15.51 -17.02 32.73
N GLU A 9 15.73 -18.33 32.73
CA GLU A 9 16.47 -19.01 31.67
C GLU A 9 15.77 -18.72 30.33
N SER A 10 16.46 -17.96 29.47
CA SER A 10 16.03 -17.71 28.10
C SER A 10 16.11 -18.99 27.30
N VAL A 11 15.00 -19.40 26.69
CA VAL A 11 14.96 -20.58 25.82
C VAL A 11 15.81 -20.31 24.58
N PRO A 12 16.68 -21.23 24.13
CA PRO A 12 17.49 -21.04 22.93
C PRO A 12 16.58 -20.86 21.70
N GLY A 13 16.55 -19.66 21.13
CA GLY A 13 15.76 -19.33 19.93
C GLY A 13 14.66 -18.26 20.13
N GLU A 14 14.43 -17.79 21.35
CA GLU A 14 13.48 -16.70 21.61
C GLU A 14 14.09 -15.35 21.18
N MET A 15 13.40 -14.63 20.29
CA MET A 15 13.87 -13.32 19.83
C MET A 15 13.60 -12.28 20.90
N ILE A 16 14.66 -11.73 21.48
CA ILE A 16 14.55 -10.68 22.51
C ILE A 16 14.40 -9.32 21.82
N PHE A 17 13.39 -8.56 22.24
CA PHE A 17 13.16 -7.20 21.72
C PHE A 17 14.33 -6.26 22.14
N PRO A 18 14.90 -5.43 21.24
CA PRO A 18 16.15 -4.70 21.51
C PRO A 18 15.99 -3.51 22.49
N GLU A 19 15.98 -3.76 23.80
CA GLU A 19 15.76 -2.72 24.84
C GLU A 19 16.73 -1.54 24.74
N ALA A 20 18.03 -1.80 24.58
CA ALA A 20 19.04 -0.74 24.49
C ALA A 20 18.79 0.21 23.31
N LYS A 21 18.30 -0.32 22.19
CA LYS A 21 17.94 0.48 21.01
C LYS A 21 16.65 1.25 21.23
N LEU A 22 15.66 0.67 21.94
CA LEU A 22 14.43 1.38 22.31
C LEU A 22 14.75 2.63 23.13
N ARG A 23 15.54 2.47 24.19
CA ARG A 23 15.95 3.60 25.05
C ARG A 23 16.71 4.67 24.28
N ALA A 24 17.65 4.26 23.43
CA ALA A 24 18.41 5.19 22.60
C ALA A 24 17.53 5.93 21.58
N LEU A 25 16.49 5.29 21.03
CA LEU A 25 15.51 5.96 20.17
C LEU A 25 14.70 6.99 20.97
N GLU A 26 14.20 6.63 22.14
CA GLU A 26 13.42 7.51 23.04
C GLU A 26 14.20 8.78 23.41
N GLU A 27 15.49 8.64 23.72
CA GLU A 27 16.38 9.77 23.97
C GLU A 27 16.53 10.66 22.73
N LYS A 28 16.72 10.08 21.53
CA LYS A 28 16.86 10.85 20.27
C LYS A 28 15.57 11.59 19.91
N ILE A 29 14.41 10.97 20.06
CA ILE A 29 13.12 11.58 19.68
C ILE A 29 12.67 12.66 20.66
N THR A 30 13.11 12.62 21.91
CA THR A 30 12.84 13.66 22.91
C THR A 30 13.89 14.76 22.95
N ASN A 31 15.03 14.58 22.28
CA ASN A 31 16.12 15.56 22.26
C ASN A 31 15.70 16.90 21.60
N PRO A 32 15.91 18.05 22.25
CA PRO A 32 15.67 19.37 21.65
C PRO A 32 16.51 19.63 20.40
N ARG A 33 17.74 19.09 20.35
CA ARG A 33 18.59 19.07 19.15
C ARG A 33 18.29 17.81 18.36
N TRP A 34 17.15 17.85 17.68
CA TRP A 34 16.65 16.74 16.88
C TRP A 34 17.64 16.33 15.78
N VAL A 35 17.94 15.04 15.72
CA VAL A 35 18.66 14.39 14.63
C VAL A 35 17.82 13.20 14.17
N VAL A 36 17.49 13.18 12.88
CA VAL A 36 16.59 12.18 12.30
C VAL A 36 17.16 10.75 12.43
N PRO A 37 16.50 9.82 13.17
CA PRO A 37 17.07 8.52 13.53
C PRO A 37 16.77 7.45 12.47
N VAL A 38 17.13 7.71 11.21
CA VAL A 38 16.73 6.86 10.07
C VAL A 38 17.84 6.00 9.48
N LEU A 39 19.08 6.18 9.96
CA LEU A 39 20.23 5.51 9.37
C LEU A 39 20.12 3.98 9.47
N PRO A 40 20.69 3.24 8.50
CA PRO A 40 20.60 1.80 8.49
C PRO A 40 21.20 1.15 9.72
N GLU A 41 20.63 0.03 10.15
CA GLU A 41 21.08 -0.80 11.29
C GLU A 41 21.08 -0.07 12.65
N GLN A 42 20.53 1.15 12.71
CA GLN A 42 20.40 1.93 13.93
C GLN A 42 19.11 1.55 14.69
N GLU A 43 18.60 2.44 15.54
CA GLU A 43 17.54 2.11 16.48
C GLU A 43 16.21 1.90 15.78
N LEU A 44 15.72 2.88 15.01
CA LEU A 44 14.39 2.82 14.41
C LEU A 44 14.22 1.60 13.49
N GLU A 45 15.19 1.35 12.60
CA GLU A 45 15.13 0.21 11.68
C GLU A 45 15.15 -1.13 12.44
N ALA A 46 16.06 -1.28 13.42
CA ALA A 46 16.17 -2.52 14.16
C ALA A 46 14.92 -2.80 15.00
N LEU A 47 14.29 -1.78 15.58
CA LEU A 47 13.05 -1.90 16.32
C LEU A 47 11.88 -2.25 15.40
N LEU A 48 11.79 -1.66 14.20
CA LEU A 48 10.81 -2.04 13.17
C LEU A 48 10.97 -3.50 12.75
N ASN A 49 12.20 -3.95 12.50
CA ASN A 49 12.48 -5.34 12.14
C ASN A 49 12.08 -6.29 13.28
N ALA A 50 12.50 -6.02 14.52
CA ALA A 50 12.15 -6.87 15.67
C ALA A 50 10.64 -6.89 15.94
N ALA A 51 9.97 -5.74 15.84
CA ALA A 51 8.52 -5.65 15.97
C ALA A 51 7.79 -6.45 14.89
N THR A 52 8.27 -6.39 13.65
CA THR A 52 7.70 -7.13 12.53
C THR A 52 7.81 -8.64 12.75
N GLU A 53 8.99 -9.13 13.16
CA GLU A 53 9.19 -10.55 13.45
C GLU A 53 8.30 -11.04 14.60
N LEU A 54 8.17 -10.27 15.69
CA LEU A 54 7.27 -10.60 16.78
C LEU A 54 5.79 -10.57 16.34
N ALA A 55 5.41 -9.61 15.49
CA ALA A 55 4.04 -9.49 14.99
C ALA A 55 3.67 -10.66 14.06
N ILE A 56 4.59 -11.15 13.24
CA ILE A 56 4.40 -12.34 12.40
C ILE A 56 4.13 -13.58 13.27
N LYS A 57 4.82 -13.70 14.40
CA LYS A 57 4.63 -14.80 15.37
C LYS A 57 3.43 -14.61 16.30
N GLY A 58 2.85 -13.42 16.35
CA GLY A 58 1.81 -13.04 17.33
C GLY A 58 2.32 -12.89 18.77
N GLU A 59 3.65 -12.82 18.95
CA GLU A 59 4.30 -12.70 20.26
C GLU A 59 4.42 -11.25 20.73
N ASP A 60 4.23 -10.29 19.83
CA ASP A 60 4.32 -8.85 20.09
C ASP A 60 3.34 -8.38 21.17
N VAL A 61 2.15 -8.99 21.24
CA VAL A 61 1.08 -8.65 22.20
C VAL A 61 1.54 -8.87 23.65
N ASN A 62 2.35 -9.91 23.88
CA ASN A 62 2.83 -10.27 25.22
C ASN A 62 4.21 -9.68 25.55
N ASN A 63 4.84 -8.98 24.59
CA ASN A 63 6.15 -8.38 24.78
C ASN A 63 6.00 -6.91 25.25
N PRO A 64 6.31 -6.58 26.52
CA PRO A 64 6.07 -5.24 27.08
C PRO A 64 6.92 -4.16 26.40
N LEU A 65 8.14 -4.48 25.97
CA LEU A 65 9.01 -3.52 25.29
C LEU A 65 8.50 -3.22 23.87
N CYS A 66 7.99 -4.24 23.17
CA CYS A 66 7.36 -4.06 21.86
C CYS A 66 6.07 -3.21 21.98
N GLN A 67 5.26 -3.46 23.00
CA GLN A 67 4.07 -2.64 23.27
C GLN A 67 4.42 -1.19 23.63
N CYS A 68 5.49 -0.97 24.41
CA CYS A 68 6.02 0.37 24.70
C CYS A 68 6.44 1.08 23.40
N PHE A 69 7.19 0.39 22.54
CA PHE A 69 7.57 0.91 21.23
C PHE A 69 6.35 1.32 20.39
N TYR A 70 5.30 0.50 20.34
CA TYR A 70 4.08 0.83 19.59
C TYR A 70 3.31 2.03 20.12
N ASN A 71 3.21 2.16 21.44
CA ASN A 71 2.43 3.24 22.07
C ASN A 71 3.10 4.59 21.92
N ASP A 72 4.42 4.64 22.09
CA ASP A 72 5.14 5.90 22.29
C ASP A 72 6.13 6.16 21.14
N ALA A 73 7.21 5.39 21.11
CA ALA A 73 8.36 5.71 20.27
C ALA A 73 8.06 5.60 18.77
N LEU A 74 7.24 4.63 18.33
CA LEU A 74 6.94 4.40 16.92
C LEU A 74 6.14 5.55 16.31
N ILE A 75 5.01 5.90 16.93
CA ILE A 75 4.11 6.96 16.45
C ILE A 75 4.85 8.31 16.48
N LEU A 76 5.55 8.61 17.58
CA LEU A 76 6.28 9.87 17.71
C LEU A 76 7.42 9.98 16.69
N SER A 77 8.16 8.90 16.45
CA SER A 77 9.24 8.87 15.45
C SER A 77 8.72 9.25 14.07
N PHE A 78 7.70 8.55 13.57
CA PHE A 78 7.19 8.79 12.22
C PHE A 78 6.44 10.12 12.09
N THR A 79 5.76 10.57 13.16
CA THR A 79 5.16 11.91 13.18
C THR A 79 6.25 12.96 12.95
N LYS A 80 7.31 12.95 13.78
CA LYS A 80 8.40 13.93 13.66
C LYS A 80 9.11 13.84 12.31
N ILE A 81 9.39 12.63 11.82
CA ILE A 81 10.10 12.44 10.54
C ILE A 81 9.26 12.94 9.35
N LEU A 82 7.98 12.58 9.26
CA LEU A 82 7.15 12.86 8.09
C LEU A 82 6.63 14.30 8.06
N THR A 83 6.70 15.02 9.18
CA THR A 83 6.31 16.43 9.28
C THR A 83 7.48 17.39 9.50
N ASP A 84 8.73 16.90 9.45
CA ASP A 84 9.90 17.75 9.69
C ASP A 84 10.04 18.81 8.59
N ASP A 85 10.20 20.08 8.98
CA ASP A 85 10.47 21.17 8.04
C ASP A 85 11.87 21.04 7.40
N ALA A 86 12.80 20.33 8.07
CA ALA A 86 14.13 20.04 7.55
C ALA A 86 14.15 18.98 6.45
N VAL A 87 13.02 18.32 6.12
CA VAL A 87 12.94 17.33 5.03
C VAL A 87 13.61 17.85 3.76
N SER A 88 13.36 19.11 3.38
CA SER A 88 13.92 19.70 2.15
C SER A 88 15.45 19.87 2.15
N SER A 89 16.06 19.87 3.34
CA SER A 89 17.50 20.02 3.55
C SER A 89 18.24 18.69 3.71
N TRP A 90 17.51 17.58 3.86
CA TRP A 90 18.12 16.26 3.99
C TRP A 90 18.73 15.79 2.67
N LYS A 91 19.94 15.24 2.76
CA LYS A 91 20.64 14.63 1.63
C LYS A 91 19.85 13.44 1.08
N HIS A 92 20.06 13.12 -0.20
CA HIS A 92 19.36 12.03 -0.89
C HIS A 92 19.45 10.68 -0.18
N ASN A 93 20.61 10.33 0.37
CA ASN A 93 20.78 9.07 1.12
C ASN A 93 19.89 9.02 2.38
N ILE A 94 19.67 10.16 3.05
CA ILE A 94 18.76 10.24 4.20
C ILE A 94 17.31 10.08 3.75
N GLN A 95 16.93 10.68 2.63
CA GLN A 95 15.60 10.50 2.03
C GLN A 95 15.32 9.02 1.70
N GLN A 96 16.30 8.31 1.15
CA GLN A 96 16.20 6.88 0.87
C GLN A 96 16.06 6.05 2.15
N CYS A 97 16.76 6.43 3.22
CA CYS A 97 16.62 5.79 4.52
C CYS A 97 15.21 6.00 5.12
N VAL A 98 14.64 7.20 4.99
CA VAL A 98 13.25 7.47 5.39
C VAL A 98 12.28 6.60 4.59
N ARG A 99 12.43 6.52 3.26
CA ARG A 99 11.62 5.66 2.39
C ARG A 99 11.67 4.19 2.83
N SER A 100 12.87 3.65 3.04
CA SER A 100 13.09 2.26 3.49
C SER A 100 12.41 1.97 4.83
N ASN A 101 12.50 2.90 5.80
CA ASN A 101 11.79 2.76 7.07
C ASN A 101 10.26 2.86 6.91
N CYS A 102 9.76 3.70 6.00
CA CYS A 102 8.33 3.76 5.67
C CYS A 102 7.82 2.42 5.09
N GLU A 103 8.59 1.76 4.23
CA GLU A 103 8.21 0.44 3.72
C GLU A 103 8.10 -0.59 4.84
N LYS A 104 9.06 -0.61 5.78
CA LYS A 104 9.01 -1.49 6.96
C LYS A 104 7.78 -1.20 7.81
N LEU A 105 7.49 0.07 8.07
CA LEU A 105 6.27 0.48 8.78
C LEU A 105 5.00 0.01 8.06
N VAL A 106 4.92 0.16 6.73
CA VAL A 106 3.74 -0.25 5.96
C VAL A 106 3.52 -1.75 6.04
N ARG A 107 4.58 -2.57 5.96
CA ARG A 107 4.48 -4.03 6.15
C ARG A 107 3.97 -4.37 7.54
N LEU A 108 4.52 -3.74 8.57
CA LEU A 108 4.05 -3.92 9.95
C LEU A 108 2.58 -3.50 10.12
N CYS A 109 2.16 -2.38 9.51
CA CYS A 109 0.77 -1.94 9.52
C CYS A 109 -0.18 -2.94 8.86
N ALA A 110 0.23 -3.57 7.75
CA ALA A 110 -0.57 -4.61 7.10
C ALA A 110 -0.80 -5.82 8.04
N ILE A 111 0.23 -6.26 8.77
CA ILE A 111 0.11 -7.34 9.77
C ILE A 111 -0.82 -6.91 10.92
N LYS A 112 -0.63 -5.70 11.44
CA LYS A 112 -1.27 -5.19 12.66
C LYS A 112 -2.53 -4.37 12.42
N LEU A 113 -3.13 -4.43 11.22
CA LEU A 113 -4.25 -3.57 10.81
C LEU A 113 -5.49 -3.67 11.71
N ASP A 114 -5.59 -4.70 12.55
CA ASP A 114 -6.70 -4.84 13.49
C ASP A 114 -6.65 -3.88 14.67
N ASP A 115 -5.46 -3.38 14.96
CA ASP A 115 -5.18 -2.43 16.01
C ASP A 115 -5.34 -0.99 15.49
N PRO A 116 -6.23 -0.17 16.09
CA PRO A 116 -6.46 1.22 15.66
C PRO A 116 -5.19 2.08 15.62
N ARG A 117 -4.17 1.78 16.45
CA ARG A 117 -2.88 2.49 16.43
C ARG A 117 -2.22 2.39 15.05
N PHE A 118 -2.31 1.21 14.42
CA PHE A 118 -1.70 0.96 13.11
C PHE A 118 -2.53 1.50 11.95
N LEU A 119 -3.85 1.65 12.10
CA LEU A 119 -4.67 2.39 11.14
C LEU A 119 -4.27 3.87 11.09
N ASN A 120 -3.99 4.47 12.25
CA ASN A 120 -3.51 5.85 12.33
C ASN A 120 -2.08 6.00 11.76
N LEU A 121 -1.18 5.04 12.03
CA LEU A 121 0.15 5.02 11.43
C LEU A 121 0.07 4.88 9.89
N LEU A 122 -0.81 4.00 9.40
CA LEU A 122 -0.99 3.78 7.96
C LEU A 122 -1.51 5.05 7.27
N SER A 123 -2.49 5.73 7.87
CA SER A 123 -3.02 6.98 7.30
C SER A 123 -1.96 8.08 7.28
N MET A 124 -1.11 8.17 8.31
CA MET A 124 -0.01 9.12 8.38
C MET A 124 1.09 8.84 7.34
N VAL A 125 1.55 7.59 7.22
CA VAL A 125 2.63 7.22 6.30
C VAL A 125 2.19 7.28 4.84
N LEU A 126 0.90 7.06 4.55
CA LEU A 126 0.34 7.16 3.19
C LEU A 126 -0.27 8.54 2.88
N ASN A 127 -0.23 9.51 3.79
CA ASN A 127 -0.79 10.84 3.56
C ASN A 127 -0.01 11.60 2.47
N PRO A 128 -0.57 11.85 1.28
CA PRO A 128 0.15 12.50 0.17
C PRO A 128 0.58 13.94 0.47
N ASN A 129 0.03 14.55 1.52
CA ASN A 129 0.28 15.94 1.92
C ASN A 129 1.32 16.07 3.03
N ASN A 130 1.89 14.98 3.54
CA ASN A 130 3.00 15.09 4.49
C ASN A 130 4.24 15.71 3.82
N LYS A 131 5.18 16.24 4.62
CA LYS A 131 6.34 17.00 4.12
C LYS A 131 7.23 16.12 3.23
N PHE A 132 7.43 14.87 3.63
CA PHE A 132 8.24 13.90 2.89
C PHE A 132 7.71 13.61 1.48
N HIS A 133 6.42 13.31 1.34
CA HIS A 133 5.79 13.00 0.06
C HIS A 133 5.63 14.25 -0.81
N THR A 134 5.40 15.41 -0.20
CA THR A 134 5.35 16.69 -0.93
C THR A 134 6.70 17.04 -1.53
N PHE A 135 7.79 16.90 -0.76
CA PHE A 135 9.14 17.18 -1.24
C PHE A 135 9.59 16.20 -2.33
N ASN A 136 9.23 14.92 -2.20
CA ASN A 136 9.60 13.87 -3.15
C ASN A 136 8.54 13.64 -4.25
N ALA A 137 7.62 14.58 -4.49
CA ALA A 137 6.48 14.39 -5.39
C ALA A 137 6.88 14.14 -6.85
N SER A 138 8.06 14.61 -7.29
CA SER A 138 8.59 14.39 -8.65
C SER A 138 9.31 13.04 -8.83
N ARG A 139 9.56 12.28 -7.75
CA ARG A 139 10.28 10.99 -7.84
C ARG A 139 9.41 9.93 -8.52
N THR A 140 10.00 9.16 -9.42
CA THR A 140 9.36 7.98 -10.02
C THR A 140 9.44 6.77 -9.10
N SER A 141 8.63 5.73 -9.35
CA SER A 141 8.68 4.49 -8.57
C SER A 141 9.95 3.71 -8.94
N GLU A 142 10.92 3.66 -8.03
CA GLU A 142 12.12 2.83 -8.18
C GLU A 142 11.81 1.41 -7.71
N GLY A 143 11.97 0.39 -8.57
CA GLY A 143 11.90 -1.03 -8.18
C GLY A 143 10.63 -1.80 -8.56
N LEU A 144 9.58 -1.14 -9.05
CA LEU A 144 8.57 -1.84 -9.86
C LEU A 144 9.15 -1.94 -11.26
N VAL A 145 9.63 -3.13 -11.63
CA VAL A 145 9.99 -3.46 -13.01
C VAL A 145 8.75 -3.22 -13.89
N LEU A 146 8.67 -2.01 -14.45
CA LEU A 146 7.77 -1.69 -15.52
C LEU A 146 8.36 -2.35 -16.77
N ASN A 147 8.19 -3.67 -16.90
CA ASN A 147 8.47 -4.37 -18.16
C ASN A 147 7.47 -3.87 -19.19
N SER A 148 7.83 -2.78 -19.84
CA SER A 148 7.31 -2.36 -21.14
C SER A 148 8.15 -3.00 -22.24
N VAL A 149 8.35 -4.33 -22.19
CA VAL A 149 8.83 -5.13 -23.32
C VAL A 149 8.29 -6.57 -23.15
N PRO A 150 7.61 -7.18 -24.14
CA PRO A 150 7.37 -8.60 -24.14
C PRO A 150 8.66 -9.29 -24.62
N SER A 151 9.55 -9.65 -23.69
CA SER A 151 10.66 -10.54 -24.00
C SER A 151 10.40 -11.90 -23.36
N SER A 152 9.97 -12.81 -24.21
CA SER A 152 9.96 -14.25 -24.01
C SER A 152 11.27 -14.75 -23.40
N GLY A 153 11.18 -15.50 -22.29
CA GLY A 153 12.21 -16.46 -21.91
C GLY A 153 12.63 -16.46 -20.45
N GLN A 154 12.06 -17.40 -19.70
CA GLN A 154 12.64 -18.13 -18.55
C GLN A 154 13.22 -17.34 -17.38
N GLY A 155 12.48 -17.34 -16.28
CA GLY A 155 12.98 -17.08 -14.93
C GLY A 155 11.81 -16.94 -13.96
N SER A 156 11.74 -17.80 -12.97
CA SER A 156 10.66 -17.90 -11.96
C SER A 156 10.65 -16.72 -10.98
N THR A 157 10.35 -15.52 -11.46
CA THR A 157 9.90 -14.40 -10.63
C THR A 157 8.38 -14.39 -10.71
N GLN A 158 7.69 -14.76 -9.63
CA GLN A 158 6.26 -14.42 -9.49
C GLN A 158 6.10 -12.96 -9.87
N ASP A 159 5.33 -12.67 -10.91
CA ASP A 159 4.99 -11.30 -11.29
C ASP A 159 4.39 -10.63 -10.04
N GLN A 160 5.14 -9.70 -9.45
CA GLN A 160 4.74 -9.05 -8.22
C GLN A 160 3.52 -8.19 -8.52
N GLU A 161 2.38 -8.51 -7.90
CA GLU A 161 1.12 -7.82 -8.18
C GLU A 161 1.27 -6.31 -7.96
N VAL A 162 0.77 -5.54 -8.93
CA VAL A 162 0.81 -4.07 -8.93
C VAL A 162 -0.57 -3.54 -8.60
N PHE A 163 -0.69 -2.89 -7.44
CA PHE A 163 -1.92 -2.33 -6.90
C PHE A 163 -2.10 -0.84 -7.22
N ALA A 164 -1.01 -0.12 -7.51
CA ALA A 164 -1.08 1.31 -7.78
C ALA A 164 -0.05 1.75 -8.83
N ARG A 165 -0.47 2.69 -9.69
CA ARG A 165 0.38 3.39 -10.66
C ARG A 165 -0.02 4.86 -10.70
N SER A 166 0.95 5.75 -10.90
CA SER A 166 0.64 7.16 -11.14
C SER A 166 0.34 7.40 -12.61
N GLN A 167 -0.67 8.23 -12.87
CA GLN A 167 -1.01 8.74 -14.20
C GLN A 167 -0.42 10.14 -14.44
N ASP A 168 0.09 10.80 -13.39
CA ASP A 168 0.70 12.13 -13.50
C ASP A 168 2.20 12.01 -13.76
N HIS A 169 2.63 12.46 -14.94
CA HIS A 169 4.04 12.47 -15.33
C HIS A 169 4.85 13.58 -14.66
N ARG A 170 4.22 14.67 -14.19
CA ARG A 170 4.90 15.80 -13.58
C ARG A 170 5.16 15.57 -12.10
N THR A 171 4.15 15.10 -11.37
CA THR A 171 4.30 14.69 -9.97
C THR A 171 3.90 13.23 -9.77
N PRO A 172 4.71 12.28 -10.27
CA PRO A 172 4.39 10.86 -10.21
C PRO A 172 4.26 10.29 -8.79
N ARG A 173 4.81 10.96 -7.76
CA ARG A 173 4.73 10.52 -6.35
C ARG A 173 5.13 9.06 -6.18
N GLY A 174 6.14 8.64 -6.92
CA GLY A 174 6.50 7.25 -7.11
C GLY A 174 6.88 6.51 -5.84
N TRP A 175 7.45 7.21 -4.84
CA TRP A 175 7.72 6.61 -3.54
C TRP A 175 6.44 6.34 -2.74
N LEU A 176 5.44 7.22 -2.78
CA LEU A 176 4.14 6.96 -2.18
C LEU A 176 3.42 5.81 -2.90
N VAL A 177 3.42 5.84 -4.23
CA VAL A 177 2.86 4.75 -5.05
C VAL A 177 3.54 3.42 -4.71
N HIS A 178 4.86 3.41 -4.53
CA HIS A 178 5.59 2.23 -4.08
C HIS A 178 5.09 1.73 -2.72
N LEU A 179 4.92 2.61 -1.72
CA LEU A 179 4.37 2.22 -0.41
C LEU A 179 2.97 1.60 -0.51
N ILE A 180 2.10 2.13 -1.39
CA ILE A 180 0.76 1.56 -1.63
C ILE A 180 0.87 0.14 -2.21
N ASN A 181 1.81 -0.08 -3.14
CA ASN A 181 2.07 -1.42 -3.66
C ASN A 181 2.60 -2.36 -2.58
N ILE A 182 3.55 -1.92 -1.73
CA ILE A 182 4.03 -2.72 -0.59
C ILE A 182 2.89 -3.08 0.35
N PHE A 183 1.95 -2.16 0.62
CA PHE A 183 0.78 -2.45 1.44
C PHE A 183 -0.08 -3.57 0.82
N GLY A 184 -0.38 -3.48 -0.48
CA GLY A 184 -1.15 -4.51 -1.17
C GLY A 184 -0.46 -5.87 -1.21
N GLN A 185 0.84 -5.88 -1.55
CA GLN A 185 1.67 -7.09 -1.58
C GLN A 185 1.82 -7.75 -0.20
N SER A 186 1.65 -6.97 0.88
CA SER A 186 1.64 -7.47 2.26
C SER A 186 0.25 -7.95 2.71
N GLY A 187 -0.72 -8.09 1.80
CA GLY A 187 -2.10 -8.50 2.10
C GLY A 187 -2.96 -7.40 2.73
N GLY A 188 -2.48 -6.15 2.75
CA GLY A 188 -3.15 -5.05 3.44
C GLY A 188 -4.56 -4.75 2.90
N PHE A 189 -4.75 -4.78 1.57
CA PHE A 189 -6.07 -4.56 0.97
C PHE A 189 -7.05 -5.69 1.26
N ILE A 190 -6.58 -6.94 1.29
CA ILE A 190 -7.39 -8.11 1.65
C ILE A 190 -7.90 -7.94 3.07
N LYS A 191 -7.01 -7.62 4.01
CA LYS A 191 -7.35 -7.41 5.42
C LYS A 191 -8.28 -6.20 5.63
N LEU A 192 -8.06 -5.12 4.88
CA LEU A 192 -8.95 -3.94 4.94
C LEU A 192 -10.36 -4.27 4.44
N ARG A 193 -10.48 -5.03 3.34
CA ARG A 193 -11.77 -5.52 2.83
C ARG A 193 -12.47 -6.39 3.86
N GLU A 194 -11.79 -7.36 4.46
CA GLU A 194 -12.33 -8.23 5.51
C GLU A 194 -12.87 -7.41 6.70
N ARG A 195 -12.17 -6.33 7.09
CA ARG A 195 -12.65 -5.41 8.13
C ARG A 195 -13.91 -4.67 7.70
N PHE A 196 -13.99 -4.17 6.47
CA PHE A 196 -15.21 -3.53 5.98
C PHE A 196 -16.38 -4.50 5.94
N GLU A 197 -16.18 -5.72 5.46
CA GLU A 197 -17.21 -6.77 5.44
C GLU A 197 -17.73 -7.07 6.85
N ALA A 198 -16.82 -7.19 7.83
CA ALA A 198 -17.18 -7.41 9.23
C ALA A 198 -17.97 -6.24 9.83
N ILE A 199 -17.60 -4.99 9.53
CA ILE A 199 -18.28 -3.78 10.02
C ILE A 199 -19.66 -3.62 9.37
N MET A 200 -19.74 -3.84 8.06
CA MET A 200 -20.96 -3.64 7.27
C MET A 200 -21.94 -4.83 7.40
N GLY A 201 -21.51 -5.94 8.02
CA GLY A 201 -22.32 -7.14 8.19
C GLY A 201 -22.53 -7.95 6.92
N PHE A 202 -21.70 -7.74 5.88
CA PHE A 202 -21.77 -8.53 4.66
C PHE A 202 -21.43 -9.99 4.99
N LYS A 203 -22.43 -10.87 4.90
CA LYS A 203 -22.18 -12.31 4.91
C LYS A 203 -21.54 -12.65 3.56
N LYS A 204 -20.46 -13.43 3.56
CA LYS A 204 -19.66 -13.91 2.41
C LYS A 204 -20.46 -14.39 1.17
N SER A 205 -21.77 -14.61 1.32
CA SER A 205 -22.72 -15.01 0.27
C SER A 205 -23.16 -13.89 -0.69
N GLU A 206 -23.00 -12.62 -0.36
CA GLU A 206 -23.61 -11.52 -1.15
C GLU A 206 -22.65 -10.87 -2.17
N LEU A 207 -21.33 -10.95 -1.96
CA LEU A 207 -20.37 -10.30 -2.85
C LEU A 207 -20.20 -11.02 -4.21
N THR A 208 -20.35 -12.35 -4.24
CA THR A 208 -20.32 -13.14 -5.48
C THR A 208 -21.64 -13.08 -6.25
N ALA A 209 -22.73 -12.67 -5.58
CA ALA A 209 -24.01 -12.44 -6.24
C ALA A 209 -23.97 -11.15 -7.08
N SER A 210 -23.34 -10.07 -6.57
CA SER A 210 -23.26 -8.81 -7.32
C SER A 210 -22.41 -8.91 -8.59
N LEU A 211 -21.26 -9.59 -8.55
CA LEU A 211 -20.42 -9.80 -9.73
C LEU A 211 -21.09 -10.70 -10.77
N SER A 212 -21.83 -11.74 -10.33
CA SER A 212 -22.59 -12.59 -11.25
C SER A 212 -23.83 -11.88 -11.81
N SER A 213 -24.43 -10.94 -11.10
CA SER A 213 -25.51 -10.09 -11.65
C SER A 213 -25.01 -9.04 -12.63
N GLU A 214 -23.82 -8.46 -12.44
CA GLU A 214 -23.25 -7.48 -13.38
C GLU A 214 -22.76 -8.14 -14.68
N GLU A 215 -22.17 -9.35 -14.61
CA GLU A 215 -21.84 -10.13 -15.81
C GLU A 215 -23.11 -10.59 -16.57
N LYS A 216 -24.17 -10.97 -15.84
CA LYS A 216 -25.42 -11.41 -16.45
C LYS A 216 -26.20 -10.26 -17.11
N VAL A 217 -26.20 -9.08 -16.49
CA VAL A 217 -26.77 -7.86 -17.08
C VAL A 217 -25.98 -7.41 -18.31
N SER A 218 -24.65 -7.49 -18.27
CA SER A 218 -23.82 -7.13 -19.42
C SER A 218 -24.03 -8.08 -20.61
N ASN A 219 -24.19 -9.38 -20.36
CA ASN A 219 -24.46 -10.36 -21.41
C ASN A 219 -25.89 -10.23 -21.98
N GLU A 220 -26.91 -9.94 -21.15
CA GLU A 220 -28.28 -9.70 -21.63
C GLU A 220 -28.42 -8.42 -22.47
N ILE A 221 -27.59 -7.39 -22.21
CA ILE A 221 -27.56 -6.16 -23.03
C ILE A 221 -26.92 -6.46 -24.40
N ILE A 222 -25.84 -7.24 -24.44
CA ILE A 222 -25.16 -7.63 -25.68
C ILE A 222 -26.05 -8.53 -26.55
N GLU A 223 -26.80 -9.46 -25.95
CA GLU A 223 -27.76 -10.31 -26.69
C GLU A 223 -28.91 -9.49 -27.29
N LYS A 224 -29.45 -8.51 -26.56
CA LYS A 224 -30.52 -7.62 -27.07
C LYS A 224 -30.06 -6.70 -28.20
N GLU A 225 -28.84 -6.14 -28.13
CA GLU A 225 -28.29 -5.34 -29.23
C GLU A 225 -28.03 -6.17 -30.49
N THR A 226 -27.71 -7.46 -30.34
CA THR A 226 -27.50 -8.39 -31.46
C THR A 226 -28.83 -8.80 -32.12
N GLU A 227 -29.90 -8.97 -31.33
CA GLU A 227 -31.26 -9.26 -31.83
C GLU A 227 -31.93 -8.05 -32.50
N GLU A 228 -31.70 -6.83 -32.01
CA GLU A 228 -32.19 -5.60 -32.67
C GLU A 228 -31.48 -5.32 -34.00
N GLN A 229 -30.16 -5.60 -34.11
CA GLN A 229 -29.44 -5.46 -35.38
C GLN A 229 -29.87 -6.49 -36.44
N ASN A 230 -30.22 -7.71 -36.04
CA ASN A 230 -30.72 -8.73 -36.96
C ASN A 230 -32.15 -8.45 -37.44
N ASN A 231 -33.02 -7.87 -36.61
CA ASN A 231 -34.39 -7.51 -37.01
C ASN A 231 -34.46 -6.28 -37.95
N ILE A 232 -33.45 -5.40 -37.93
CA ILE A 232 -33.37 -4.26 -38.87
C ILE A 232 -32.90 -4.71 -40.26
N ALA A 233 -32.08 -5.76 -40.34
CA ALA A 233 -31.60 -6.30 -41.62
C ALA A 233 -32.72 -6.98 -42.44
N ASP A 234 -33.70 -7.60 -41.78
CA ASP A 234 -34.77 -8.36 -42.44
C ASP A 234 -35.94 -7.51 -42.98
N HIS A 235 -35.98 -6.20 -42.70
CA HIS A 235 -37.11 -5.36 -43.11
C HIS A 235 -36.83 -4.36 -44.25
N SER A 236 -35.69 -4.46 -44.95
CA SER A 236 -35.32 -3.52 -46.02
C SER A 236 -35.38 -4.07 -47.46
N ASP A 237 -35.79 -5.33 -47.68
CA ASP A 237 -35.95 -5.89 -49.02
C ASP A 237 -37.44 -6.04 -49.41
N MET A 238 -38.08 -4.92 -49.76
CA MET A 238 -39.21 -4.88 -50.71
C MET A 238 -39.63 -3.43 -50.95
N THR A 239 -39.03 -2.79 -51.97
CA THR A 239 -39.73 -1.98 -52.97
C THR A 239 -38.72 -1.56 -54.04
N SER A 240 -38.93 -2.04 -55.26
CA SER A 240 -38.11 -1.74 -56.42
C SER A 240 -38.66 -0.54 -57.20
N SER A 241 -37.77 0.06 -58.00
CA SER A 241 -38.06 0.83 -59.24
C SER A 241 -38.53 2.27 -59.01
N THR A 242 -38.03 3.34 -59.64
CA THR A 242 -37.39 3.54 -60.96
C THR A 242 -36.79 4.96 -61.02
N GLU A 243 -35.73 5.12 -61.83
CA GLU A 243 -35.37 6.31 -62.65
C GLU A 243 -35.24 7.70 -61.99
N ASN A 244 -34.02 8.27 -61.93
CA ASN A 244 -33.47 9.12 -63.00
C ASN A 244 -32.19 9.86 -62.59
N MET A 245 -31.40 10.10 -63.63
CA MET A 245 -30.09 10.73 -63.72
C MET A 245 -30.15 12.26 -63.59
N GLU A 246 -29.12 12.85 -62.96
CA GLU A 246 -28.39 14.09 -63.30
C GLU A 246 -27.85 14.78 -62.03
N HIS A 247 -26.52 14.84 -61.82
CA HIS A 247 -25.60 15.91 -62.23
C HIS A 247 -25.90 17.30 -61.63
N LEU A 248 -25.05 17.74 -60.69
CA LEU A 248 -24.38 19.06 -60.52
C LEU A 248 -24.16 19.38 -59.03
N LYS A 249 -22.90 19.41 -58.59
CA LYS A 249 -22.04 20.60 -58.37
C LYS A 249 -22.36 21.43 -57.11
N CYS A 250 -21.33 21.49 -56.26
CA CYS A 250 -20.83 22.65 -55.51
C CYS A 250 -21.80 23.40 -54.59
N PHE A 251 -21.39 23.63 -53.33
CA PHE A 251 -20.76 24.89 -52.92
C PHE A 251 -20.26 24.78 -51.46
N VAL A 252 -18.97 25.10 -51.31
CA VAL A 252 -18.21 25.65 -50.15
C VAL A 252 -18.40 25.02 -48.77
#